data_AF-A9P1H4-F1
#
_entry.id   AF-A9P1H4-F1
#
_cell.length_a   1.000
_cell.length_b   1.000
_cell.length_c   1.000
_cell.angle_alpha   90.00
_cell.angle_beta   90.00
_cell.angle_gamma   90.00
#
_symmetry.space_group_name_H-M   'P 1'
#
loop_
_entity.id
_entity.type
_entity.pdbx_description
1 polymer ?
#
loop_
_entity_poly.entity_id
_entity_poly.type
_entity_poly.pdbx_seq_one_letter_code
_entity_poly.pdbx_strand_id
1 'polypeptide(L)'
;MGMKMIIAAALVYLVLLGAYSGRAAAAATCDPMALSPCATAMFSPSKPKPSADCCNKLKLQAKCMCKYATDPKFKGYIQSPDAKRVADSCHVPFPKC
;
A
#
# COMPACT_ATOMS: atom_id res chain seq x y z
N MET A 1 44.60 14.02 -21.13
CA MET A 1 43.40 13.20 -21.45
C MET A 1 42.63 12.74 -20.21
N GLY A 2 43.27 12.61 -19.03
CA GLY A 2 42.61 12.14 -17.80
C GLY A 2 41.48 13.01 -17.26
N MET A 3 41.62 14.34 -17.21
CA MET A 3 40.61 15.22 -16.58
C MET A 3 39.23 15.17 -17.26
N LYS A 4 39.20 15.06 -18.59
CA LYS A 4 37.95 14.95 -19.37
C LYS A 4 37.23 13.62 -19.13
N MET A 5 37.98 12.53 -18.92
CA MET A 5 37.42 11.21 -18.61
C MET A 5 36.84 11.15 -17.20
N ILE A 6 37.49 11.82 -16.23
CA ILE A 6 36.98 11.94 -14.85
C ILE A 6 35.66 12.70 -14.82
N ILE A 7 35.56 13.82 -15.56
CA ILE A 7 34.33 14.62 -15.65
C ILE A 7 33.20 13.81 -16.31
N ALA A 8 33.49 13.11 -17.40
CA ALA A 8 32.50 12.26 -18.08
C ALA A 8 31.97 11.14 -17.15
N ALA A 9 32.87 10.48 -16.41
CA ALA A 9 32.48 9.43 -15.46
C ALA A 9 31.65 9.98 -14.29
N ALA A 10 32.00 11.15 -13.76
CA ALA A 10 31.25 11.80 -12.68
C ALA A 10 29.84 12.23 -13.13
N LEU A 11 29.70 12.74 -14.35
CA LEU A 11 28.39 13.12 -14.90
C LEU A 11 27.50 11.91 -15.15
N VAL A 12 28.05 10.81 -15.68
CA VAL A 12 27.31 9.55 -15.84
C VAL A 12 26.86 9.01 -14.48
N TYR A 13 27.74 9.06 -13.46
CA TYR A 13 27.40 8.63 -12.11
C TYR A 13 26.28 9.48 -11.48
N LEU A 14 26.32 10.80 -11.66
CA LEU A 14 25.27 11.71 -11.18
C LEU A 14 23.92 11.49 -11.90
N VAL A 15 23.93 11.20 -13.20
CA VAL A 15 22.71 10.84 -13.95
C VAL A 15 22.14 9.50 -13.48
N LEU A 16 22.99 8.51 -13.20
CA LEU A 16 22.57 7.21 -12.64
C LEU A 16 21.95 7.36 -11.24
N LEU A 17 22.51 8.22 -10.38
CA LEU A 17 21.94 8.55 -9.07
C LEU A 17 20.61 9.32 -9.19
N GLY A 18 20.52 10.25 -10.14
CA GLY A 18 19.29 11.01 -10.43
C GLY A 18 18.15 10.13 -10.95
N ALA A 19 18.45 9.12 -11.76
CA ALA A 19 17.47 8.14 -12.24
C ALA A 19 16.99 7.18 -11.14
N TYR A 20 17.81 6.92 -10.13
CA TYR A 20 17.42 6.13 -8.95
C TYR A 20 16.46 6.88 -8.01
N SER A 21 16.30 8.19 -8.21
CA SER A 21 15.35 9.03 -7.48
C SER A 21 13.92 8.94 -8.04
N GLY A 22 13.64 7.93 -8.87
CA GLY A 22 12.30 7.57 -9.32
C GLY A 22 11.57 6.79 -8.24
N ARG A 23 11.13 7.47 -7.17
CA ARG A 23 10.06 7.03 -6.26
C ARG A 23 9.98 5.51 -6.04
N ALA A 24 10.92 4.96 -5.28
CA ALA A 24 10.67 3.73 -4.53
C ALA A 24 9.69 3.96 -3.37
N ALA A 25 8.56 4.64 -3.62
CA ALA A 25 7.35 4.19 -2.97
C ALA A 25 7.09 2.87 -3.67
N ALA A 26 7.47 1.75 -3.07
CA ALA A 26 7.01 0.45 -3.53
C ALA A 26 5.51 0.62 -3.75
N ALA A 27 5.11 0.76 -5.02
CA ALA A 27 3.71 0.81 -5.36
C ALA A 27 3.26 -0.55 -4.87
N ALA A 28 2.54 -0.59 -3.74
CA ALA A 28 1.83 -1.76 -3.35
C ALA A 28 0.97 -2.05 -4.57
N THR A 29 1.40 -3.02 -5.38
CA THR A 29 0.59 -3.59 -6.44
C THR A 29 -0.71 -3.89 -5.75
N CYS A 30 -1.80 -3.26 -6.20
CA CYS A 30 -3.09 -3.42 -5.57
C CYS A 30 -3.43 -4.91 -5.58
N ASP A 31 -3.14 -5.59 -4.47
CA ASP A 31 -3.25 -7.01 -4.30
C ASP A 31 -4.11 -7.26 -3.06
N PRO A 32 -5.38 -7.66 -3.25
CA PRO A 32 -6.26 -7.93 -2.13
C PRO A 32 -5.74 -9.09 -1.26
N MET A 33 -4.92 -10.01 -1.80
CA MET A 33 -4.35 -11.11 -1.00
C MET A 33 -3.32 -10.63 0.03
N ALA A 34 -2.67 -9.49 -0.21
CA ALA A 34 -1.77 -8.87 0.76
C ALA A 34 -2.50 -8.32 2.01
N LEU A 35 -3.85 -8.30 2.03
CA LEU A 35 -4.67 -8.01 3.21
C LEU A 35 -5.06 -9.26 4.02
N SER A 36 -4.56 -10.45 3.64
CA SER A 36 -4.77 -11.69 4.40
C SER A 36 -4.48 -11.60 5.91
N PRO A 37 -3.52 -10.78 6.42
CA PRO A 37 -3.35 -10.61 7.87
C PRO A 37 -4.56 -10.00 8.59
N CYS A 38 -5.47 -9.35 7.86
CA CYS A 38 -6.71 -8.79 8.40
C CYS A 38 -7.85 -9.81 8.48
N ALA A 39 -7.71 -11.01 7.89
CA ALA A 39 -8.80 -11.99 7.79
C ALA A 39 -9.42 -12.34 9.15
N THR A 40 -8.60 -12.54 10.18
CA THR A 40 -9.10 -12.85 11.52
C THR A 40 -9.88 -11.69 12.15
N ALA A 41 -9.44 -10.44 11.96
CA ALA A 41 -10.14 -9.25 12.47
C ALA A 41 -11.44 -8.97 11.71
N MET A 42 -11.53 -9.44 10.45
CA MET A 42 -12.66 -9.27 9.55
C MET A 42 -13.74 -10.33 9.76
N PHE A 43 -13.36 -11.61 9.79
CA PHE A 43 -14.29 -12.73 9.64
C PHE A 43 -14.49 -13.55 10.92
N SER A 44 -13.62 -13.43 11.93
CA SER A 44 -13.78 -14.19 13.17
C SER A 44 -15.04 -13.72 13.93
N PRO A 45 -15.84 -14.63 14.52
CA PRO A 45 -16.97 -14.26 15.37
C PRO A 45 -16.53 -13.44 16.60
N SER A 46 -15.33 -13.68 17.11
CA SER A 46 -14.75 -12.94 18.23
C SER A 46 -14.29 -11.52 17.88
N LYS A 47 -14.18 -11.18 16.59
CA LYS A 47 -13.81 -9.85 16.07
C LYS A 47 -12.65 -9.19 16.84
N PRO A 48 -11.48 -9.85 16.94
CA PRO A 48 -10.34 -9.32 17.69
C PRO A 48 -9.81 -8.03 17.05
N LYS A 49 -9.02 -7.26 17.80
CA LYS A 49 -8.31 -6.09 17.26
C LYS A 49 -7.39 -6.50 16.09
N PRO A 50 -7.26 -5.65 15.06
CA PRO A 50 -6.35 -5.92 13.96
C PRO A 50 -4.89 -5.94 14.44
N SER A 51 -4.10 -6.84 13.87
CA SER A 51 -2.66 -6.91 14.12
C SER A 51 -1.94 -5.70 13.52
N ALA A 52 -0.72 -5.43 14.00
CA ALA A 52 0.13 -4.39 13.42
C ALA A 52 0.36 -4.60 11.92
N ASP A 53 0.58 -5.86 11.50
CA ASP A 53 0.75 -6.21 10.08
C ASP A 53 -0.50 -5.95 9.25
N CYS A 54 -1.69 -6.28 9.79
CA CYS A 54 -2.94 -5.93 9.13
C CYS A 54 -3.03 -4.41 8.89
N CYS A 55 -2.81 -3.60 9.93
CA CYS A 55 -2.88 -2.15 9.80
C CYS A 55 -1.81 -1.59 8.84
N ASN A 56 -0.59 -2.13 8.86
CA ASN A 56 0.48 -1.71 7.95
C ASN A 56 0.11 -2.00 6.50
N LYS A 57 -0.38 -3.21 6.20
CA LYS A 57 -0.80 -3.59 4.84
C LYS A 57 -2.01 -2.78 4.37
N LEU A 58 -2.99 -2.53 5.26
CA LEU A 58 -4.15 -1.72 4.95
C LEU A 58 -3.76 -0.27 4.58
N LYS A 59 -2.84 0.34 5.34
CA LYS A 59 -2.31 1.69 5.05
C LYS A 59 -1.58 1.75 3.71
N LEU A 60 -0.75 0.76 3.42
CA LEU A 60 -0.01 0.68 2.14
C LEU A 60 -0.96 0.61 0.94
N GLN A 61 -2.12 -0.02 1.12
CA GLN A 61 -3.13 -0.19 0.07
C GLN A 61 -4.27 0.82 0.11
N ALA A 62 -4.18 1.89 0.92
CA ALA A 62 -5.24 2.89 1.06
C ALA A 62 -5.69 3.47 -0.30
N LYS A 63 -4.75 3.70 -1.23
CA LYS A 63 -5.03 4.20 -2.59
C LYS A 63 -5.80 3.19 -3.45
N CYS A 64 -5.70 1.90 -3.16
CA CYS A 64 -6.37 0.82 -3.87
C CYS A 64 -7.80 0.58 -3.36
N MET A 65 -8.15 1.08 -2.17
CA MET A 65 -9.43 0.79 -1.52
C MET A 65 -10.63 1.22 -2.37
N CYS A 66 -10.52 2.32 -3.12
CA CYS A 66 -11.59 2.71 -4.04
C CYS A 66 -11.81 1.72 -5.17
N LYS A 67 -10.72 1.22 -5.76
CA LYS A 67 -10.81 0.20 -6.81
C LYS A 67 -11.54 -1.05 -6.31
N TYR A 68 -11.26 -1.46 -5.07
CA TYR A 68 -11.95 -2.60 -4.45
C TYR A 68 -13.41 -2.27 -4.08
N ALA A 69 -13.70 -1.05 -3.63
CA ALA A 69 -15.06 -0.62 -3.32
C ALA A 69 -15.97 -0.58 -4.56
N THR A 70 -15.40 -0.28 -5.74
CA THR A 70 -16.14 -0.26 -7.01
C THR A 70 -16.28 -1.63 -7.68
N ASP A 71 -15.41 -2.59 -7.35
CA ASP A 71 -15.51 -3.94 -7.90
C ASP A 71 -16.66 -4.70 -7.21
N PRO A 72 -17.68 -5.18 -7.95
CA PRO A 72 -18.82 -5.87 -7.35
C PRO A 72 -18.45 -7.13 -6.55
N LYS A 73 -17.30 -7.77 -6.86
CA LYS A 73 -16.81 -8.94 -6.12
C LYS A 73 -16.31 -8.59 -4.72
N PHE A 74 -15.80 -7.37 -4.53
CA PHE A 74 -15.19 -6.91 -3.28
C PHE A 74 -16.05 -5.91 -2.52
N LYS A 75 -16.95 -5.20 -3.21
CA LYS A 75 -17.79 -4.13 -2.66
C LYS A 75 -18.49 -4.52 -1.36
N GLY A 76 -19.11 -5.70 -1.31
CA GLY A 76 -19.80 -6.18 -0.11
C GLY A 76 -18.89 -6.35 1.11
N TYR A 77 -17.64 -6.79 0.88
CA TYR A 77 -16.65 -6.93 1.96
C TYR A 77 -16.14 -5.56 2.41
N ILE A 78 -15.80 -4.68 1.47
CA ILE A 78 -15.27 -3.34 1.78
C ILE A 78 -16.33 -2.51 2.52
N GLN A 79 -17.59 -2.53 2.09
CA GLN A 79 -18.67 -1.75 2.69
C GLN A 79 -19.28 -2.38 3.96
N SER A 80 -18.77 -3.54 4.39
CA SER A 80 -19.27 -4.21 5.59
C SER A 80 -18.98 -3.41 6.87
N PRO A 81 -19.82 -3.54 7.92
CA PRO A 81 -19.55 -2.90 9.21
C PRO A 81 -18.23 -3.39 9.84
N ASP A 82 -17.83 -4.63 9.56
CA ASP A 82 -16.55 -5.17 10.01
C ASP A 82 -15.37 -4.45 9.35
N ALA A 83 -15.44 -4.15 8.05
CA ALA A 83 -14.35 -3.49 7.33
C ALA A 83 -14.18 -2.06 7.80
N LYS A 84 -15.31 -1.38 8.05
CA LYS A 84 -15.31 -0.04 8.65
C LYS A 84 -14.65 -0.05 10.02
N ARG A 85 -15.02 -0.97 10.92
CA ARG A 85 -14.38 -1.13 12.24
C ARG A 85 -12.86 -1.34 12.13
N VAL A 86 -12.42 -2.22 11.24
CA VAL A 86 -10.99 -2.50 11.04
C VAL A 86 -10.26 -1.25 10.54
N ALA A 87 -10.83 -0.53 9.57
CA ALA A 87 -10.27 0.72 9.06
C ALA A 87 -10.16 1.79 10.16
N ASP A 88 -11.21 1.98 10.97
CA ASP A 88 -11.22 2.90 12.11
C ASP A 88 -10.15 2.52 13.14
N SER A 89 -10.04 1.23 13.49
CA SER A 89 -9.05 0.71 14.45
C SER A 89 -7.61 0.91 13.98
N CYS A 90 -7.38 0.87 12.67
CA CYS A 90 -6.07 1.09 12.05
C CYS A 90 -5.82 2.57 11.69
N HIS A 91 -6.77 3.48 11.96
CA HIS A 91 -6.75 4.89 11.55
C HIS A 91 -6.54 5.08 10.04
N VAL A 92 -7.20 4.24 9.25
CA VAL A 92 -7.24 4.35 7.79
C VAL A 92 -8.58 4.99 7.42
N PRO A 93 -8.59 6.15 6.75
CA PRO A 93 -9.84 6.78 6.35
C PRO A 93 -10.58 5.87 5.38
N PHE A 94 -11.86 5.63 5.68
CA PHE A 94 -12.71 4.84 4.80
C PHE A 94 -12.91 5.58 3.46
N PRO A 95 -12.73 4.92 2.31
CA PRO A 95 -12.66 5.60 1.04
C PRO A 95 -14.02 6.17 0.64
N LYS A 96 -14.04 7.44 0.20
CA LYS A 96 -15.19 8.04 -0.50
C LYS A 96 -14.90 7.97 -1.99
N CYS A 97 -15.55 7.03 -2.63
CA CYS A 97 -15.60 6.78 -4.06
C CYS A 97 -17.09 6.60 -4.39
#